data_AF-A0A2P7EA75-F1
#
_entry.id   AF-A0A2P7EA75-F1
#
_cell.length_a   1.000
_cell.length_b   1.000
_cell.length_c   1.000
_cell.angle_alpha   90.00
_cell.angle_beta   90.00
_cell.angle_gamma   90.00
#
_symmetry.space_group_name_H-M   'P 1'
#
loop_
_entity.id
_entity.type
_entity.pdbx_description
1 polymer ?
#
loop_
_entity_poly.entity_id
_entity_poly.type
_entity_poly.pdbx_seq_one_letter_code
_entity_poly.pdbx_strand_id
1 'polypeptide(L)' 'MATQQHQSPSTKRFKQHPAVVFSELDNQITLFQSKTCDYLVLNETGSAIWQALQTAQTLNQICDLL' A
#
# COMPACT_ATOMS: atom_id res chain seq x y z
N MET A 1 16.68 -1.74 25.73
CA MET A 1 15.23 -1.45 25.74
C MET A 1 14.92 -0.71 24.45
N ALA A 2 14.02 -1.26 23.63
CA ALA A 2 13.82 -0.87 22.24
C ALA A 2 13.29 0.56 22.11
N THR A 3 13.96 1.39 21.31
CA THR A 3 13.48 2.72 20.93
C THR A 3 12.32 2.55 19.95
N GLN A 4 11.09 2.66 20.45
CA GLN A 4 9.90 2.85 19.61
C GLN A 4 10.02 4.21 18.95
N GLN A 5 10.41 4.22 17.67
CA GLN A 5 10.31 5.43 16.85
C GLN A 5 8.83 5.68 16.59
N HIS A 6 8.24 6.63 17.33
CA HIS A 6 7.01 7.29 16.94
C HIS A 6 7.26 8.00 15.60
N GLN A 7 6.92 7.34 14.50
CA GLN A 7 6.83 8.00 13.21
C GLN A 7 5.71 9.04 13.30
N SER A 8 6.08 10.31 13.09
CA SER A 8 5.12 11.39 12.94
C SER A 8 4.15 11.04 11.80
N PRO A 9 2.85 11.35 11.91
CA PRO A 9 1.89 11.04 10.85
C PRO A 9 2.35 11.68 9.55
N SER A 10 2.68 10.85 8.55
CA SER A 10 3.20 11.35 7.28
C SER A 10 2.05 12.00 6.51
N THR A 11 2.13 13.32 6.31
CA THR A 11 1.22 14.08 5.43
C THR A 11 1.49 13.82 3.95
N LYS A 12 2.46 12.96 3.62
CA LYS A 12 2.79 12.56 2.26
C LYS A 12 1.62 11.74 1.71
N ARG A 13 0.98 12.28 0.67
CA ARG A 13 -0.02 11.56 -0.11
C ARG A 13 0.61 10.33 -0.73
N PHE A 14 -0.11 9.21 -0.68
CA PHE A 14 0.24 8.04 -1.45
C PHE A 14 0.34 8.42 -2.93
N LYS A 15 1.39 7.91 -3.60
CA LYS A 15 1.57 8.03 -5.03
C LYS A 15 1.99 6.67 -5.57
N GLN A 16 1.11 6.05 -6.35
CA GLN A 16 1.46 4.86 -7.12
C GLN A 16 2.50 5.23 -8.18
N HIS A 17 3.56 4.45 -8.27
CA HIS A 17 4.53 4.63 -9.35
C HIS A 17 3.88 4.25 -10.70
N PRO A 18 3.95 5.08 -11.75
CA PRO A 18 3.19 4.86 -12.99
C PRO A 18 3.47 3.54 -13.72
N ALA A 19 4.64 2.94 -13.47
CA ALA A 19 5.03 1.66 -14.08
C ALA A 19 4.55 0.42 -13.31
N VAL A 20 3.91 0.62 -12.16
CA VAL A 20 3.30 -0.46 -11.37
C VAL A 20 1.88 -0.64 -11.85
N VAL A 21 1.56 -1.84 -12.32
CA VAL A 21 0.20 -2.29 -12.58
C VAL A 21 -0.22 -3.22 -11.45
N PHE A 22 -1.51 -3.29 -11.15
CA PHE A 22 -2.03 -4.23 -10.17
C PHE A 22 -3.18 -5.05 -10.76
N SER A 23 -3.31 -6.29 -10.29
CA SER A 23 -4.44 -7.16 -10.60
C SER A 23 -4.92 -7.81 -9.31
N GLU A 24 -6.23 -8.00 -9.19
CA GLU A 24 -6.81 -8.82 -8.13
C GLU A 24 -6.82 -10.29 -8.59
N LEU A 25 -6.29 -11.18 -7.76
CA LEU A 25 -6.19 -12.62 -7.98
C LEU A 25 -6.45 -13.31 -6.65
N ASP A 26 -7.43 -14.21 -6.58
CA ASP A 26 -7.77 -14.97 -5.37
C ASP A 26 -7.92 -14.07 -4.11
N ASN A 27 -8.67 -12.97 -4.26
CA ASN A 27 -8.89 -11.96 -3.22
C ASN A 27 -7.62 -11.27 -2.68
N GLN A 28 -6.49 -11.42 -3.38
CA GLN A 28 -5.23 -10.78 -3.08
C GLN A 28 -4.82 -9.85 -4.23
N ILE A 29 -4.11 -8.79 -3.90
CA ILE A 29 -3.58 -7.86 -4.90
C ILE A 29 -2.17 -8.28 -5.27
N THR A 30 -1.96 -8.48 -6.56
CA THR A 30 -0.63 -8.67 -7.15
C THR A 30 -0.20 -7.41 -7.85
N LEU A 31 0.96 -6.90 -7.46
CA LEU A 31 1.63 -5.75 -8.08
C LEU A 31 2.68 -6.26 -9.04
N PHE A 32 2.74 -5.67 -10.23
CA PHE A 32 3.77 -5.94 -11.22
C PHE A 32 4.44 -4.64 -11.66
N GLN A 33 5.76 -4.56 -11.52
CA GLN A 33 6.56 -3.44 -12.01
C GLN A 33 7.13 -3.79 -13.38
N SER A 34 6.51 -3.25 -14.42
CA SER A 34 6.88 -3.50 -15.82
C SER A 34 8.32 -3.14 -16.21
N LYS A 35 8.97 -2.21 -15.49
CA LYS A 35 10.34 -1.75 -15.81
C LYS A 35 11.44 -2.68 -15.31
N THR A 36 11.23 -3.31 -14.15
CA THR A 36 12.21 -4.21 -13.52
C THR A 36 11.81 -5.66 -13.64
N CYS A 37 10.58 -5.92 -14.10
CA CYS A 37 9.93 -7.23 -14.13
C CYS A 37 9.75 -7.85 -12.74
N ASP A 38 9.77 -7.03 -11.69
CA ASP A 38 9.47 -7.47 -10.32
C ASP A 38 7.96 -7.63 -10.13
N TYR A 39 7.59 -8.59 -9.28
CA TYR A 39 6.22 -8.74 -8.81
C TYR A 39 6.18 -8.91 -7.29
N LEU A 40 5.07 -8.45 -6.70
CA LEU A 40 4.80 -8.58 -5.27
C LEU A 40 3.34 -8.99 -5.08
N VAL A 41 3.11 -10.10 -4.39
CA VAL A 41 1.77 -10.50 -3.95
C VAL A 41 1.54 -9.96 -2.55
N LEU A 42 0.48 -9.17 -2.38
CA LEU A 42 0.06 -8.66 -1.10
C LEU A 42 -0.80 -9.72 -0.41
N ASN A 43 -0.60 -9.88 0.89
CA ASN A 43 -1.53 -10.66 1.72
C ASN A 43 -2.87 -9.92 1.87
N GLU A 44 -3.82 -10.53 2.58
CA GLU A 44 -5.15 -9.96 2.82
C GLU A 44 -5.09 -8.53 3.37
N THR A 45 -4.35 -8.31 4.46
CA THR A 45 -4.21 -6.98 5.07
C THR A 45 -3.54 -5.97 4.14
N GLY A 46 -2.48 -6.38 3.44
CA GLY A 46 -1.79 -5.53 2.47
C GLY A 46 -2.67 -5.14 1.29
N SER A 47 -3.54 -6.06 0.84
CA SER A 47 -4.52 -5.83 -0.22
C SER A 47 -5.59 -4.84 0.22
N ALA A 48 -6.10 -4.96 1.44
CA ALA A 48 -7.04 -4.01 2.02
C ALA A 48 -6.42 -2.60 2.16
N ILE A 49 -5.17 -2.52 2.63
CA ILE A 49 -4.41 -1.25 2.69
C ILE A 49 -4.25 -0.68 1.28
N TRP A 50 -3.90 -1.50 0.28
CA TRP A 50 -3.75 -1.03 -1.10
C TRP A 50 -5.04 -0.45 -1.65
N GLN A 51 -6.18 -1.11 -1.44
CA GLN A 51 -7.49 -0.58 -1.86
C GLN A 51 -7.84 0.72 -1.13
N ALA A 52 -7.57 0.81 0.18
CA ALA A 52 -7.76 2.03 0.95
C ALA A 52 -6.86 3.17 0.46
N LEU A 53 -5.61 2.88 0.06
CA LEU A 53 -4.67 3.85 -0.52
C LEU A 53 -5.16 4.46 -1.85
N GLN A 54 -5.99 3.72 -2.62
CA GLN A 54 -6.57 4.25 -3.86
C GLN A 54 -7.69 5.27 -3.60
N THR A 55 -8.30 5.28 -2.42
CA THR A 55 -9.45 6.13 -2.09
C THR A 55 -9.12 7.21 -1.06
N ALA A 56 -8.19 6.95 -0.14
CA ALA A 56 -7.80 7.86 0.94
C ALA A 56 -6.57 8.71 0.56
N GLN A 57 -6.49 9.93 1.10
CA GLN A 57 -5.39 10.84 0.79
C GLN A 57 -4.15 10.64 1.67
N THR A 58 -4.29 10.07 2.87
CA THR A 58 -3.18 9.91 3.82
C THR A 58 -3.24 8.56 4.55
N LEU A 59 -2.08 8.10 5.06
CA LEU A 59 -2.00 6.86 5.84
C LEU A 59 -2.83 6.91 7.13
N ASN A 60 -2.92 8.06 7.79
CA ASN A 60 -3.75 8.19 8.99
C ASN A 60 -5.22 7.86 8.72
N GLN A 61 -5.77 8.35 7.60
CA GLN A 61 -7.15 8.07 7.23
C GLN A 61 -7.39 6.58 6.97
N ILE A 62 -6.35 5.85 6.57
CA ILE A 62 -6.42 4.41 6.36
C ILE A 62 -6.37 3.67 7.69
N CYS A 63 -5.54 4.13 8.64
CA CYS A 63 -5.53 3.60 10.00
C CYS A 63 -6.86 3.80 10.74
N ASP A 64 -7.62 4.85 10.41
CA ASP A 64 -8.95 5.07 10.99
C ASP A 64 -10.05 4.21 10.30
N LEU A 65 -9.76 3.65 9.11
CA LEU A 65 -10.70 2.89 8.28
C LEU A 65 -10.63 1.36 8.51
N LEU A 66 -9.45 0.85 8.87
CA LEU A 66 -9.14 -0.57 9.08
C LEU A 66 -9.15 -0.92 10.57
#